data_AF-A0AAU1DF45-F1
#
_entry.id   AF-A0AAU1DF45-F1
#
_cell.length_a   1.000
_cell.length_b   1.000
_cell.length_c   1.000
_cell.angle_alpha   90.00
_cell.angle_beta   90.00
_cell.angle_gamma   90.00
#
_symmetry.space_group_name_H-M   'P 1'
#
loop_
_entity.id
_entity.type
_entity.pdbx_description
1 polymer ?
#
loop_
_entity_poly.entity_id
_entity_poly.type
_entity_poly.pdbx_seq_one_letter_code
_entity_poly.pdbx_strand_id
1 'polypeptide(L)'
;MLDVSSAESGGRPPVTQSLSAYKINERTVSELKRILAAHKGESPVRMRVQTPAKTVLYELGFLVDPTSIASDIKGTFGPDA
;
A
#
# COMPACT_ATOMS: atom_id res chain seq x y z
N MET A 1 18.42 16.03 -7.73
CA MET A 1 17.43 15.06 -7.22
C MET A 1 16.35 14.95 -8.29
N LEU A 2 16.20 13.77 -8.91
CA LEU A 2 15.22 13.56 -9.96
C LEU A 2 13.90 13.16 -9.30
N ASP A 3 12.90 14.03 -9.35
CA ASP A 3 11.57 13.76 -8.83
C ASP A 3 10.71 13.14 -9.93
N VAL A 4 10.46 11.83 -9.82
CA VAL A 4 9.71 11.02 -10.80
C VAL A 4 8.21 11.04 -10.49
N SER A 5 7.75 11.77 -9.47
CA SER A 5 6.32 11.85 -9.11
C SER A 5 5.42 12.35 -10.25
N SER A 6 5.98 13.10 -11.21
CA SER A 6 5.25 13.66 -12.36
C SER A 6 5.15 12.70 -13.56
N ALA A 7 5.92 11.60 -13.59
CA ALA A 7 5.98 10.70 -14.75
C ALA A 7 4.87 9.63 -14.80
N GLU A 8 3.98 9.58 -13.82
CA GLU A 8 2.89 8.58 -13.77
C GLU A 8 1.60 9.00 -14.50
N SER A 9 1.64 10.12 -15.23
CA SER A 9 0.46 10.74 -15.87
C SER A 9 -0.05 9.98 -17.12
N GLY A 10 -0.26 8.67 -16.97
CA GLY A 10 -1.01 7.82 -17.89
C GLY A 10 -1.75 6.65 -17.22
N GLY A 11 -1.49 6.35 -15.93
CA GLY A 11 -2.12 5.23 -15.20
C GLY A 11 -3.14 5.68 -14.14
N ARG A 12 -3.98 4.75 -13.66
CA ARG A 12 -4.86 5.02 -12.50
C ARG A 12 -4.00 5.37 -11.27
N PRO A 13 -4.43 6.32 -10.43
CA PRO A 13 -3.66 6.73 -9.25
C PRO A 13 -3.42 5.54 -8.30
N PRO A 14 -2.21 5.41 -7.73
CA PRO A 14 -1.88 4.31 -6.84
C PRO A 14 -2.58 4.44 -5.49
N VAL A 15 -3.01 3.31 -4.94
CA VAL A 15 -3.40 3.19 -3.53
C VAL A 15 -2.13 3.06 -2.70
N THR A 16 -1.86 4.03 -1.82
CA THR A 16 -0.64 4.06 -1.00
C THR A 16 -0.98 3.81 0.47
N GLN A 17 -0.53 2.69 1.01
CA GLN A 17 -0.62 2.40 2.45
C GLN A 17 0.66 2.73 3.18
N SER A 18 0.56 3.32 4.36
CA SER A 18 1.72 3.67 5.19
C SER A 18 1.80 2.76 6.40
N LEU A 19 2.93 2.10 6.58
CA LEU A 19 3.18 1.23 7.73
C LEU A 19 4.52 1.59 8.37
N SER A 20 4.54 1.61 9.69
CA SER A 20 5.82 1.67 10.39
C SER A 20 6.50 0.32 10.34
N ALA A 21 7.83 0.30 10.16
CA ALA A 21 8.61 -0.92 10.02
C ALA A 21 8.45 -1.87 11.21
N TYR A 22 8.22 -1.37 12.42
CA TYR A 22 8.01 -2.21 13.61
C TYR A 22 6.69 -3.00 13.57
N LYS A 23 5.72 -2.59 12.74
CA LYS A 23 4.45 -3.32 12.55
C LYS A 23 4.58 -4.42 11.49
N ILE A 24 5.69 -4.49 10.75
CA ILE A 24 5.86 -5.44 9.65
C ILE A 24 6.42 -6.75 10.20
N ASN A 25 5.60 -7.78 10.16
CA ASN A 25 5.95 -9.17 10.44
C ASN A 25 5.19 -10.12 9.50
N GLU A 26 5.50 -11.41 9.54
CA GLU A 26 4.91 -12.43 8.65
C GLU A 26 3.38 -12.43 8.70
N ARG A 27 2.78 -12.32 9.91
CA ARG A 27 1.32 -12.28 10.08
C ARG A 27 0.72 -11.08 9.36
N THR A 28 1.28 -9.89 9.57
CA THR A 28 0.77 -8.67 8.91
C THR A 28 0.93 -8.70 7.39
N VAL A 29 2.04 -9.28 6.90
CA VAL A 29 2.27 -9.42 5.46
C VAL A 29 1.30 -10.43 4.85
N SER A 30 1.03 -11.54 5.54
CA SER A 30 0.05 -12.54 5.10
C SER A 30 -1.35 -11.94 5.03
N GLU A 31 -1.75 -11.18 6.04
CA GLU A 31 -3.08 -10.56 6.06
C GLU A 31 -3.21 -9.46 5.00
N LEU A 32 -2.17 -8.64 4.81
CA LEU A 32 -2.13 -7.65 3.74
C LEU A 32 -2.32 -8.35 2.38
N LYS A 33 -1.56 -9.40 2.09
CA LYS A 33 -1.69 -10.15 0.83
C LYS A 33 -3.10 -10.72 0.64
N ARG A 34 -3.73 -11.23 1.71
CA ARG A 34 -5.11 -11.73 1.68
C ARG A 34 -6.08 -10.62 1.28
N ILE A 35 -6.01 -9.46 1.94
CA ILE A 35 -6.87 -8.30 1.63
C ILE A 35 -6.63 -7.83 0.19
N LEU A 36 -5.38 -7.58 -0.22
CA LEU A 36 -5.06 -7.17 -1.58
C LEU A 36 -5.54 -8.17 -2.64
N ALA A 37 -5.55 -9.46 -2.34
CA ALA A 37 -6.06 -10.48 -3.22
C ALA A 37 -7.60 -10.48 -3.34
N ALA A 38 -8.32 -10.08 -2.28
CA ALA A 38 -9.78 -10.04 -2.25
C ALA A 38 -10.39 -8.84 -3.00
N HIS A 39 -9.68 -7.71 -3.09
CA HIS A 39 -10.17 -6.46 -3.69
C HIS A 39 -9.58 -6.19 -5.08
N LYS A 40 -9.83 -7.06 -6.06
CA LYS A 40 -9.27 -6.89 -7.42
C LYS A 40 -9.79 -5.63 -8.12
N GLY A 41 -8.92 -4.95 -8.86
CA GLY A 41 -9.27 -3.80 -9.70
C GLY A 41 -8.10 -3.38 -10.59
N GLU A 42 -7.97 -2.07 -10.83
CA GLU A 42 -7.01 -1.53 -11.80
C GLU A 42 -6.03 -0.51 -11.20
N SER A 43 -6.20 -0.11 -9.94
CA SER A 43 -5.28 0.83 -9.29
C SER A 43 -4.08 0.09 -8.70
N PRO A 44 -2.84 0.48 -9.03
CA PRO A 44 -1.65 -0.15 -8.46
C PRO A 44 -1.51 0.12 -6.96
N VAL A 45 -0.92 -0.82 -6.24
CA VAL A 45 -0.71 -0.70 -4.79
C VAL A 45 0.75 -0.41 -4.46
N ARG A 46 0.94 0.59 -3.61
CA ARG A 46 2.23 0.98 -3.03
C ARG A 46 2.21 0.88 -1.52
N MET A 47 3.37 0.55 -0.96
CA MET A 47 3.58 0.53 0.49
C MET A 47 4.70 1.48 0.86
N ARG A 48 4.39 2.49 1.67
CA ARG A 48 5.35 3.38 2.30
C ARG A 48 5.74 2.81 3.65
N VAL A 49 6.98 2.36 3.77
CA VAL A 49 7.54 1.85 5.03
C VAL A 49 8.40 2.91 5.68
N GLN A 50 8.01 3.33 6.88
CA GLN A 50 8.75 4.30 7.67
C GLN A 50 9.65 3.59 8.68
N THR A 51 10.95 3.86 8.60
CA THR A 51 11.95 3.51 9.62
C THR A 51 12.44 4.80 10.28
N PRO A 52 13.08 4.74 11.46
CA PRO A 52 13.65 5.94 12.09
C PRO A 52 14.66 6.68 11.20
N ALA A 53 15.38 5.96 10.33
CA ALA A 53 16.45 6.53 9.50
C ALA A 53 15.99 6.97 8.11
N LYS A 54 14.94 6.33 7.56
CA LYS A 54 14.48 6.58 6.18
C LYS A 54 13.05 6.10 5.94
N THR A 55 12.47 6.60 4.85
CA THR A 55 11.23 6.08 4.28
C THR A 55 11.54 5.32 2.98
N VAL A 56 10.96 4.14 2.81
CA VAL A 56 11.09 3.32 1.61
C VAL A 56 9.71 3.12 0.98
N LEU A 57 9.61 3.32 -0.34
CA LEU A 57 8.37 3.08 -1.09
C LEU A 57 8.54 1.79 -1.91
N TYR A 58 7.65 0.82 -1.69
CA TYR A 58 7.60 -0.45 -2.42
C TYR A 58 6.40 -0.47 -3.35
N GLU A 59 6.58 -0.92 -4.58
CA GLU A 59 5.47 -1.33 -5.45
C GLU A 59 5.17 -2.80 -5.18
N LEU A 60 3.92 -3.12 -4.84
CA LEU A 60 3.58 -4.46 -4.37
C LEU A 60 3.20 -5.43 -5.50
N GLY A 61 3.03 -4.94 -6.72
CA GLY A 61 2.61 -5.76 -7.86
C GLY A 61 1.14 -6.21 -7.81
N PHE A 62 0.31 -5.58 -6.97
CA PHE A 62 -1.13 -5.80 -6.92
C PHE A 62 -1.87 -4.66 -7.62
N LEU A 63 -2.98 -5.01 -8.28
CA LEU A 63 -3.99 -4.08 -8.75
C LEU A 63 -5.27 -4.28 -7.96
N VAL A 64 -5.81 -3.19 -7.42
CA VAL A 64 -6.99 -3.22 -6.54
C VAL A 64 -8.07 -2.25 -6.97
N ASP A 65 -9.28 -2.51 -6.50
CA ASP A 65 -10.36 -1.53 -6.53
C ASP A 65 -10.23 -0.61 -5.30
N PRO A 66 -9.92 0.68 -5.49
CA PRO A 66 -9.72 1.61 -4.37
C PRO A 66 -11.00 1.87 -3.56
N THR A 67 -12.18 1.61 -4.12
CA THR A 67 -13.46 1.92 -3.46
C THR A 67 -13.86 0.88 -2.42
N SER A 68 -13.42 -0.37 -2.57
CA SER A 68 -13.79 -1.47 -1.67
C SER A 68 -12.74 -1.81 -0.62
N ILE A 69 -11.46 -1.54 -0.87
CA ILE A 69 -10.35 -2.00 -0.02
C ILE A 69 -10.20 -1.22 1.30
N ALA A 70 -10.68 0.02 1.35
CA ALA A 70 -10.36 0.95 2.44
C ALA A 70 -10.88 0.51 3.82
N SER A 71 -12.05 -0.14 3.88
CA SER A 71 -12.63 -0.62 5.14
C SER A 71 -11.78 -1.72 5.77
N ASP A 72 -11.34 -2.68 4.96
CA ASP A 72 -10.67 -3.90 5.42
C ASP A 72 -9.25 -3.61 5.88
N ILE A 73 -8.57 -2.69 5.18
CA ILE A 73 -7.26 -2.18 5.60
C ILE A 73 -7.36 -1.47 6.96
N LYS A 74 -8.33 -0.55 7.12
CA LYS A 74 -8.52 0.17 8.40
C LYS A 74 -8.90 -0.77 9.54
N GLY A 75 -9.78 -1.74 9.27
CA GLY A 75 -10.17 -2.75 10.25
C GLY A 75 -9.01 -3.64 10.70
N THR A 76 -8.04 -3.89 9.82
CA THR A 76 -6.92 -4.81 10.09
C THR A 76 -5.71 -4.11 10.69
N PHE A 77 -5.36 -2.91 10.19
CA PHE A 77 -4.11 -2.24 10.52
C PHE A 77 -4.29 -0.97 11.38
N GLY A 78 -5.54 -0.57 11.63
CA GLY A 78 -5.91 0.57 12.44
C GLY A 78 -6.27 1.82 11.61
N PRO A 79 -6.72 2.89 12.27
CA PRO A 79 -7.21 4.10 11.61
C PRO A 79 -6.12 4.89 10.88
N ASP A 80 -4.86 4.71 11.28
CA ASP A 80 -3.69 5.41 10.73
C ASP A 80 -3.03 4.67 9.55
N ALA A 81 -3.64 3.58 9.08
CA ALA A 81 -3.12 2.72 8.03
C ALA A 81 -3.46 3.19 6.61
#